data_AF-A0A5D2ALT3-F1
#
_entry.id   AF-A0A5D2ALT3-F1
#
_cell.length_a   1.000
_cell.length_b   1.000
_cell.length_c   1.000
_cell.angle_alpha   90.00
_cell.angle_beta   90.00
_cell.angle_gamma   90.00
#
_symmetry.space_group_name_H-M   'P 1'
#
loop_
_entity.id
_entity.type
_entity.pdbx_description
1 polymer ?
#
loop_
_entity_poly.entity_id
_entity_poly.type
_entity_poly.pdbx_seq_one_letter_code
_entity_poly.pdbx_strand_id
1 'polypeptide(L)'
;MALWMETGSEPKTETEIADLEAISALKESTALELKEKGNELVKKGKKHYPEAIHCYSRAIDQKALNDHDTSVLFSNRAHVNLLLGNYRRALSDSQDAIKLFPANVKDLVSAIEDRRLKLGNAMYRELTGLRKPVLDKNGILHWPVLLLYAEFMSSDFIEDFCETDMFSAHLDIMFSESCPPLPWDKENHYSRDAIELYYEAGSGICLSKSKILRYLLEGTAAANVESIGEEEKDAADGSPYDSSAGSYKWVKVNEKRTLHDVLNEPNFIIPMIPVFYVVSKRSGFYKDFITGKWRPPA
;
A
#
# COMPACT_ATOMS: atom_id res chain seq x y z
N MET A 1 -19.56 29.29 -20.42
CA MET A 1 -20.23 28.43 -21.41
C MET A 1 -20.21 27.03 -20.83
N ALA A 2 -21.36 26.39 -20.65
CA ALA A 2 -21.39 25.00 -20.21
C ALA A 2 -21.07 24.12 -21.44
N LEU A 3 -20.00 23.32 -21.36
CA LEU A 3 -19.68 22.31 -22.37
C LEU A 3 -20.78 21.24 -22.35
N TRP A 4 -21.64 21.25 -23.36
CA TRP A 4 -22.52 20.13 -23.68
C TRP A 4 -21.68 19.14 -24.49
N MET A 5 -21.06 18.16 -23.83
CA MET A 5 -20.56 16.97 -24.51
C MET A 5 -21.67 15.92 -24.60
N GLU A 6 -21.85 15.34 -25.78
CA GLU A 6 -22.73 14.18 -25.94
C GLU A 6 -22.14 12.97 -25.18
N THR A 7 -23.00 12.22 -24.51
CA THR A 7 -22.63 11.03 -23.73
C THR A 7 -21.92 10.01 -24.63
N GLY A 8 -20.60 9.83 -24.44
CA GLY A 8 -19.78 8.87 -25.19
C GLY A 8 -18.77 9.49 -26.17
N SER A 9 -18.60 10.81 -26.19
CA SER A 9 -17.54 11.47 -26.97
C SER A 9 -16.21 11.48 -26.21
N GLU A 10 -15.13 11.01 -26.85
CA GLU A 10 -13.77 11.08 -26.29
C GLU A 10 -13.24 12.52 -26.39
N PRO A 11 -12.62 13.06 -25.32
CA PRO A 11 -12.05 14.41 -25.34
C PRO A 11 -10.91 14.49 -26.36
N LYS A 12 -10.95 15.49 -27.24
CA LYS A 12 -9.96 15.62 -28.34
C LYS A 12 -8.96 16.74 -28.09
N THR A 13 -9.22 17.62 -27.13
CA THR A 13 -8.36 18.76 -26.80
C THR A 13 -7.81 18.67 -25.37
N GLU A 14 -6.60 19.20 -25.16
CA GLU A 14 -5.92 19.23 -23.85
C GLU A 14 -6.77 19.94 -22.77
N THR A 15 -7.56 20.93 -23.16
CA THR A 15 -8.52 21.62 -22.29
C THR A 15 -9.69 20.72 -21.86
N GLU A 16 -10.20 19.87 -22.75
CA GLU A 16 -11.29 18.94 -22.44
C GLU A 16 -10.84 17.80 -21.52
N ILE A 17 -9.59 17.35 -21.67
CA ILE A 17 -8.98 16.35 -20.78
C ILE A 17 -8.84 16.94 -19.37
N ALA A 18 -8.30 18.15 -19.26
CA ALA A 18 -8.16 18.84 -17.97
C ALA A 18 -9.51 19.08 -17.28
N ASP A 19 -10.54 19.47 -18.04
CA ASP A 19 -11.90 19.66 -17.50
C ASP A 19 -12.51 18.32 -17.01
N LEU A 20 -12.30 17.22 -17.73
CA LEU A 20 -12.76 15.89 -17.32
C LEU A 20 -12.05 15.39 -16.08
N GLU A 21 -10.73 15.59 -15.97
CA GLU A 21 -9.96 15.29 -14.76
C GLU A 21 -10.45 16.10 -13.57
N ALA A 22 -10.69 17.41 -13.75
CA ALA A 22 -11.24 18.27 -12.72
C ALA A 22 -12.64 17.81 -12.27
N ILE A 23 -13.51 17.40 -13.20
CA ILE A 23 -14.83 16.84 -12.89
C ILE A 23 -14.70 15.52 -12.12
N SER A 24 -13.77 14.65 -12.51
CA SER A 24 -13.51 13.38 -11.83
C SER A 24 -13.03 13.62 -10.40
N ALA A 25 -12.05 14.50 -10.20
CA ALA A 25 -11.53 14.86 -8.88
C ALA A 25 -12.61 15.48 -7.98
N LEU A 26 -13.50 16.32 -8.53
CA LEU A 26 -14.63 16.87 -7.80
C LEU A 26 -15.65 15.81 -7.36
N LYS A 27 -15.92 14.80 -8.22
CA LYS A 27 -16.81 13.70 -7.86
C LYS A 27 -16.21 12.81 -6.78
N GLU A 28 -14.90 12.56 -6.86
CA GLU A 28 -14.16 11.80 -5.86
C GLU A 28 -14.16 12.48 -4.50
N SER A 29 -13.82 13.78 -4.44
CA SER A 29 -13.87 14.55 -3.19
C SER A 29 -15.27 14.59 -2.59
N THR A 30 -16.30 14.79 -3.42
CA THR A 30 -17.71 14.74 -2.99
C THR A 30 -18.08 13.37 -2.41
N ALA A 31 -17.60 12.28 -3.01
CA ALA A 31 -17.89 10.92 -2.54
C ALA A 31 -17.20 10.63 -1.18
N LEU A 32 -15.99 11.13 -0.97
CA LEU A 32 -15.28 11.06 0.31
C LEU A 32 -15.98 11.87 1.41
N GLU A 33 -16.44 13.09 1.11
CA GLU A 33 -17.22 13.88 2.06
C GLU A 33 -18.52 13.18 2.48
N LEU A 34 -19.21 12.54 1.52
CA LEU A 34 -20.41 11.75 1.80
C LEU A 34 -20.11 10.52 2.66
N LYS A 35 -18.96 9.86 2.46
CA LYS A 35 -18.47 8.76 3.31
C LYS A 35 -18.34 9.24 4.76
N GLU A 36 -17.62 10.34 4.98
CA GLU A 36 -17.38 10.87 6.33
C GLU A 36 -18.67 11.34 7.00
N LYS A 37 -19.55 12.05 6.26
CA LYS A 37 -20.87 12.44 6.77
C LYS A 37 -21.72 11.24 7.17
N GLY A 38 -21.69 10.17 6.37
CA GLY A 38 -22.33 8.91 6.72
C GLY A 38 -21.80 8.34 8.04
N ASN A 39 -20.48 8.32 8.21
CA ASN A 39 -19.81 7.81 9.43
C ASN A 39 -20.21 8.62 10.67
N GLU A 40 -20.31 9.95 10.56
CA GLU A 40 -20.80 10.81 11.65
C GLU A 40 -22.25 10.50 12.02
N LEU A 41 -23.12 10.30 11.03
CA LEU A 41 -24.53 9.99 11.26
C LEU A 41 -24.70 8.62 11.96
N VAL A 42 -23.85 7.64 11.64
CA VAL A 42 -23.82 6.36 12.37
C VAL A 42 -23.46 6.58 13.84
N LYS A 43 -22.48 7.43 14.14
CA LYS A 43 -22.11 7.79 15.53
C LYS A 43 -23.25 8.49 16.29
N LYS A 44 -24.08 9.28 15.60
CA LYS A 44 -25.27 9.95 16.18
C LYS A 44 -26.43 8.99 16.50
N GLY A 45 -26.32 7.71 16.14
CA GLY A 45 -27.22 6.64 16.57
C GLY A 45 -28.46 6.41 15.69
N LYS A 46 -29.32 5.48 16.12
CA LYS A 46 -30.33 4.81 15.29
C LYS A 46 -31.29 5.72 14.50
N LYS A 47 -31.59 6.91 15.02
CA LYS A 47 -32.47 7.89 14.35
C LYS A 47 -31.88 8.40 13.02
N HIS A 48 -30.56 8.40 12.88
CA HIS A 48 -29.84 8.95 11.72
C HIS A 48 -29.36 7.86 10.74
N TYR A 49 -29.61 6.58 11.04
CA TYR A 49 -29.22 5.46 10.17
C TYR A 49 -29.82 5.51 8.76
N PRO A 50 -31.09 5.91 8.55
CA PRO A 50 -31.62 6.07 7.19
C PRO A 50 -30.89 7.14 6.38
N GLU A 51 -30.51 8.26 7.04
CA GLU A 51 -29.76 9.33 6.40
C GLU A 51 -28.31 8.89 6.10
N ALA A 52 -27.69 8.11 7.00
CA ALA A 52 -26.37 7.52 6.77
C ALA A 52 -26.38 6.60 5.53
N ILE A 53 -27.40 5.74 5.41
CA ILE A 53 -27.57 4.88 4.22
C ILE A 53 -27.71 5.71 2.95
N HIS A 54 -28.45 6.82 3.00
CA HIS A 54 -28.59 7.73 1.87
C HIS A 54 -27.26 8.40 1.48
N CYS A 55 -26.46 8.84 2.46
CA CYS A 55 -25.11 9.36 2.23
C CYS A 55 -24.21 8.33 1.53
N TYR A 56 -24.15 7.10 2.06
CA TYR A 56 -23.35 6.03 1.44
C TYR A 56 -23.85 5.67 0.05
N SER A 57 -25.16 5.65 -0.19
CA SER A 57 -25.73 5.33 -1.50
C SER A 57 -25.39 6.40 -2.52
N ARG A 58 -25.50 7.69 -2.16
CA ARG A 58 -25.06 8.79 -3.01
C ARG A 58 -23.56 8.75 -3.30
N ALA A 59 -22.74 8.33 -2.34
CA ALA A 59 -21.29 8.18 -2.55
C ALA A 59 -20.99 7.07 -3.58
N ILE A 60 -21.66 5.92 -3.46
CA ILE A 60 -21.54 4.80 -4.41
C ILE A 60 -22.03 5.22 -5.81
N ASP A 61 -23.15 5.97 -5.89
CA ASP A 61 -23.74 6.41 -7.16
C ASP A 61 -22.86 7.40 -7.94
N GLN A 62 -21.91 8.09 -7.29
CA GLN A 62 -20.93 8.93 -7.99
C GLN A 62 -20.01 8.12 -8.91
N LYS A 63 -19.80 6.82 -8.62
CA LYS A 63 -18.88 5.91 -9.34
C LYS A 63 -17.49 6.52 -9.58
N ALA A 64 -17.03 7.33 -8.63
CA ALA A 64 -15.78 8.08 -8.73
C ALA A 64 -14.67 7.51 -7.84
N LEU A 65 -15.03 6.71 -6.83
CA LEU A 65 -14.09 6.10 -5.89
C LEU A 65 -13.44 4.86 -6.50
N ASN A 66 -12.25 4.51 -6.00
CA ASN A 66 -11.63 3.23 -6.29
C ASN A 66 -12.46 2.07 -5.70
N ASP A 67 -12.18 0.84 -6.16
CA ASP A 67 -12.92 -0.36 -5.75
C ASP A 67 -12.78 -0.65 -4.25
N HIS A 68 -11.66 -0.24 -3.63
CA HIS A 68 -11.44 -0.39 -2.20
C HIS A 68 -12.39 0.49 -1.37
N ASP A 69 -12.39 1.80 -1.60
CA ASP A 69 -13.29 2.76 -0.95
C ASP A 69 -14.76 2.43 -1.23
N THR A 70 -15.06 1.97 -2.45
CA THR A 70 -16.40 1.51 -2.82
C THR A 70 -16.80 0.26 -2.01
N SER A 71 -15.91 -0.72 -1.86
CA SER A 71 -16.13 -1.89 -0.99
C SER A 71 -16.36 -1.50 0.48
N VAL A 72 -15.61 -0.51 0.99
CA VAL A 72 -15.81 0.04 2.34
C VAL A 72 -17.20 0.67 2.47
N LEU A 73 -17.65 1.43 1.47
CA LEU A 73 -19.01 2.01 1.47
C LEU A 73 -20.11 0.96 1.48
N PHE A 74 -19.98 -0.11 0.67
CA PHE A 74 -20.90 -1.23 0.70
C PHE A 74 -20.90 -1.93 2.06
N SER A 75 -19.73 -2.13 2.68
CA SER A 75 -19.59 -2.73 4.01
C SER A 75 -20.25 -1.87 5.11
N ASN A 76 -20.02 -0.55 5.07
CA ASN A 76 -20.62 0.40 6.01
C ASN A 76 -22.15 0.47 5.84
N ARG A 77 -22.64 0.50 4.60
CA ARG A 77 -24.07 0.47 4.30
C ARG A 77 -24.72 -0.85 4.74
N ALA A 78 -24.03 -1.99 4.54
CA ALA A 78 -24.47 -3.29 5.03
C ALA A 78 -24.61 -3.30 6.55
N HIS A 79 -23.61 -2.77 7.27
CA HIS A 79 -23.63 -2.68 8.72
C HIS A 79 -24.84 -1.89 9.24
N VAL A 80 -25.09 -0.71 8.68
CA VAL A 80 -26.25 0.12 9.07
C VAL A 80 -27.58 -0.57 8.73
N ASN A 81 -27.65 -1.25 7.59
CA ASN A 81 -28.82 -2.07 7.22
C ASN A 81 -29.04 -3.23 8.20
N LEU A 82 -27.99 -3.88 8.70
CA LEU A 82 -28.10 -4.91 9.75
C LEU A 82 -28.68 -4.33 11.04
N LEU A 83 -28.19 -3.15 11.47
CA LEU A 83 -28.69 -2.47 12.68
C LEU A 83 -30.16 -2.06 12.58
N LEU A 84 -30.68 -1.85 11.37
CA LEU A 84 -32.09 -1.57 11.09
C LEU A 84 -32.95 -2.84 10.91
N GLY A 85 -32.35 -4.03 10.87
CA GLY A 85 -33.05 -5.30 10.60
C GLY A 85 -33.33 -5.56 9.12
N ASN A 86 -32.68 -4.81 8.21
CA ASN A 86 -32.81 -4.96 6.77
C ASN A 86 -31.89 -6.06 6.23
N TYR A 87 -32.08 -7.31 6.70
CA TYR A 87 -31.14 -8.42 6.44
C TYR A 87 -30.88 -8.69 4.95
N ARG A 88 -31.92 -8.63 4.10
CA ARG A 88 -31.76 -8.86 2.65
C ARG A 88 -30.86 -7.82 1.98
N ARG A 89 -31.03 -6.55 2.34
CA ARG A 89 -30.21 -5.45 1.79
C ARG A 89 -28.78 -5.53 2.31
N ALA A 90 -28.63 -5.81 3.60
CA ALA A 90 -27.32 -6.03 4.20
C ALA A 90 -26.57 -7.18 3.52
N LEU A 91 -27.24 -8.31 3.26
CA LEU A 91 -26.62 -9.44 2.57
C LEU A 91 -26.18 -9.09 1.15
N SER A 92 -27.02 -8.39 0.39
CA SER A 92 -26.65 -7.91 -0.97
C SER A 92 -25.46 -6.96 -0.92
N ASP A 93 -25.50 -5.97 -0.02
CA ASP A 93 -24.40 -5.01 0.16
C ASP A 93 -23.11 -5.72 0.56
N SER A 94 -23.18 -6.71 1.46
CA SER A 94 -22.02 -7.54 1.82
C SER A 94 -21.51 -8.38 0.66
N GLN A 95 -22.39 -8.94 -0.18
CA GLN A 95 -21.98 -9.68 -1.37
C GLN A 95 -21.30 -8.78 -2.40
N ASP A 96 -21.79 -7.56 -2.59
CA ASP A 96 -21.20 -6.62 -3.52
C ASP A 96 -19.87 -6.05 -2.99
N ALA A 97 -19.76 -5.81 -1.68
CA ALA A 97 -18.46 -5.57 -1.04
C ALA A 97 -17.49 -6.74 -1.28
N ILE A 98 -17.96 -7.98 -1.10
CA ILE A 98 -17.17 -9.21 -1.38
C ILE A 98 -17.02 -9.48 -2.89
N LYS A 99 -17.55 -8.70 -3.81
CA LYS A 99 -17.14 -8.83 -5.24
C LYS A 99 -16.00 -7.88 -5.53
N LEU A 100 -16.10 -6.66 -5.02
CA LEU A 100 -15.11 -5.61 -5.18
C LEU A 100 -13.84 -5.91 -4.38
N PHE A 101 -13.97 -6.55 -3.22
CA PHE A 101 -12.85 -6.83 -2.32
C PHE A 101 -11.94 -7.99 -2.78
N PRO A 102 -12.45 -9.15 -3.24
CA PRO A 102 -11.65 -10.24 -3.76
C PRO A 102 -11.20 -10.03 -5.20
N ALA A 103 -11.86 -9.17 -5.99
CA ALA A 103 -11.32 -8.74 -7.28
C ALA A 103 -9.98 -8.05 -7.02
N ASN A 104 -9.94 -7.00 -6.19
CA ASN A 104 -8.70 -6.29 -5.91
C ASN A 104 -7.60 -7.17 -5.33
N VAL A 105 -7.90 -8.09 -4.40
CA VAL A 105 -6.86 -8.94 -3.79
C VAL A 105 -6.41 -10.05 -4.75
N LYS A 106 -7.32 -10.68 -5.51
CA LYS A 106 -6.92 -11.70 -6.51
C LYS A 106 -6.19 -11.06 -7.68
N ASP A 107 -6.62 -9.89 -8.12
CA ASP A 107 -5.97 -9.12 -9.18
C ASP A 107 -4.61 -8.63 -8.70
N LEU A 108 -4.49 -8.19 -7.44
CA LEU A 108 -3.21 -7.86 -6.81
C LEU A 108 -2.28 -9.07 -6.71
N VAL A 109 -2.77 -10.22 -6.27
CA VAL A 109 -1.98 -11.46 -6.21
C VAL A 109 -1.54 -11.88 -7.61
N SER A 110 -2.44 -11.81 -8.59
CA SER A 110 -2.12 -12.11 -10.00
C SER A 110 -1.09 -11.13 -10.56
N ALA A 111 -1.22 -9.83 -10.25
CA ALA A 111 -0.29 -8.79 -10.63
C ALA A 111 1.12 -9.00 -10.04
N ILE A 112 1.21 -9.46 -8.79
CA ILE A 112 2.47 -9.84 -8.12
C ILE A 112 3.09 -11.07 -8.79
N GLU A 113 2.28 -12.08 -9.14
CA GLU A 113 2.72 -13.29 -9.83
C GLU A 113 3.22 -13.01 -11.26
N ASP A 114 2.48 -12.21 -12.02
CA ASP A 114 2.84 -11.81 -13.39
C ASP A 114 4.17 -11.07 -13.43
N ARG A 115 4.44 -10.26 -12.39
CA ARG A 115 5.71 -9.54 -12.19
C ARG A 115 6.81 -10.39 -11.55
N ARG A 116 6.51 -11.65 -11.16
CA ARG A 116 7.42 -12.59 -10.53
C ARG A 116 8.07 -12.07 -9.24
N LEU A 117 7.36 -11.22 -8.51
CA LEU A 117 7.85 -10.64 -7.27
C LEU A 117 7.89 -11.71 -6.16
N LYS A 118 8.95 -11.69 -5.35
CA LYS A 118 9.15 -12.63 -4.26
C LYS A 118 8.75 -11.98 -2.95
N LEU A 119 7.67 -12.47 -2.34
CA LEU A 119 7.22 -11.98 -1.03
C LEU A 119 7.67 -12.93 0.08
N GLY A 120 8.17 -12.35 1.16
CA GLY A 120 8.55 -13.04 2.39
C GLY A 120 7.68 -12.64 3.58
N ASN A 121 8.06 -13.09 4.76
CA ASN A 121 7.39 -12.74 6.01
C ASN A 121 7.39 -11.21 6.22
N ALA A 122 6.28 -10.70 6.77
CA ALA A 122 6.19 -9.29 7.13
C ALA A 122 7.22 -8.96 8.22
N MET A 123 8.05 -7.96 7.96
CA MET A 123 9.02 -7.41 8.90
C MET A 123 8.56 -6.05 9.40
N TYR A 124 9.04 -5.62 10.58
CA TYR A 124 8.73 -4.31 11.14
C TYR A 124 7.24 -4.01 11.27
N ARG A 125 6.44 -5.03 11.62
CA ARG A 125 4.97 -4.96 11.66
C ARG A 125 4.44 -3.81 12.52
N GLU A 126 5.15 -3.47 13.58
CA GLU A 126 4.83 -2.35 14.47
C GLU A 126 4.90 -0.98 13.76
N LEU A 127 5.79 -0.84 12.77
CA LEU A 127 5.96 0.37 11.96
C LEU A 127 5.03 0.37 10.74
N THR A 128 4.92 -0.78 10.06
CA THR A 128 4.17 -0.90 8.82
C THR A 128 2.65 -0.95 9.03
N GLY A 129 2.21 -1.51 10.16
CA GLY A 129 0.79 -1.74 10.43
C GLY A 129 0.17 -2.76 9.47
N LEU A 130 -1.09 -2.53 9.08
CA LEU A 130 -1.85 -3.35 8.13
C LEU A 130 -1.86 -2.76 6.70
N ARG A 131 -0.87 -1.91 6.38
CA ARG A 131 -0.74 -1.33 5.03
C ARG A 131 -0.39 -2.40 4.00
N LYS A 132 -0.83 -2.19 2.76
CA LYS A 132 -0.74 -3.16 1.66
C LYS A 132 -0.52 -2.43 0.34
N PRO A 133 0.12 -3.08 -0.66
CA PRO A 133 0.16 -2.54 -2.00
C PRO A 133 -1.25 -2.45 -2.59
N VAL A 134 -1.43 -1.47 -3.47
CA VAL A 134 -2.69 -1.22 -4.18
C VAL A 134 -2.43 -1.34 -5.67
N LEU A 135 -3.35 -1.98 -6.38
CA LEU A 135 -3.33 -2.01 -7.85
C LEU A 135 -4.23 -0.88 -8.35
N ASP A 136 -3.71 -0.02 -9.23
CA ASP A 136 -4.49 1.05 -9.83
C ASP A 136 -5.34 0.58 -11.03
N LYS A 137 -6.12 1.50 -11.60
CA LYS A 137 -7.01 1.25 -12.74
C LYS A 137 -6.27 0.86 -14.02
N ASN A 138 -4.99 1.22 -14.12
CA ASN A 138 -4.13 0.90 -15.26
C ASN A 138 -3.37 -0.41 -15.04
N GLY A 139 -3.59 -1.08 -13.91
CA GLY A 139 -2.90 -2.30 -13.54
C GLY A 139 -1.46 -2.07 -13.06
N ILE A 140 -1.11 -0.86 -12.63
CA ILE A 140 0.20 -0.50 -12.07
C ILE A 140 0.13 -0.64 -10.54
N LEU A 141 1.18 -1.21 -9.96
CA LEU A 141 1.28 -1.38 -8.51
C LEU A 141 1.81 -0.12 -7.83
N HIS A 142 1.12 0.27 -6.78
CA HIS A 142 1.50 1.33 -5.85
C HIS A 142 1.85 0.70 -4.51
N TRP A 143 3.08 0.94 -4.06
CA TRP A 143 3.64 0.30 -2.89
C TRP A 143 3.78 1.29 -1.74
N PRO A 144 3.33 0.93 -0.53
CA PRO A 144 3.93 1.51 0.66
C PRO A 144 5.41 1.12 0.72
N VAL A 145 6.30 2.05 1.09
CA VAL A 145 7.74 1.78 1.23
C VAL A 145 8.24 2.31 2.57
N LEU A 146 8.93 1.45 3.32
CA LEU A 146 9.56 1.80 4.59
C LEU A 146 11.03 2.18 4.37
N LEU A 147 11.41 3.37 4.79
CA LEU A 147 12.79 3.82 4.84
C LEU A 147 13.31 3.74 6.27
N LEU A 148 14.45 3.09 6.48
CA LEU A 148 15.08 2.91 7.79
C LEU A 148 16.39 3.67 7.88
N TYR A 149 16.53 4.49 8.92
CA TYR A 149 17.75 5.16 9.30
C TYR A 149 18.40 4.40 10.46
N ALA A 150 19.13 3.34 10.10
CA ALA A 150 19.69 2.37 11.04
C ALA A 150 20.53 3.01 12.17
N GLU A 151 21.30 4.04 11.83
CA GLU A 151 22.17 4.76 12.76
C GLU A 151 21.41 5.43 13.90
N PHE A 152 20.20 5.94 13.63
CA PHE A 152 19.41 6.73 14.57
C PHE A 152 18.17 5.99 15.07
N MET A 153 17.99 4.74 14.67
CA MET A 153 16.78 3.94 14.95
C MET A 153 15.50 4.70 14.60
N SER A 154 15.55 5.45 13.50
CA SER A 154 14.42 6.22 12.99
C SER A 154 13.93 5.61 11.68
N SER A 155 12.70 5.93 11.31
CA SER A 155 12.08 5.46 10.09
C SER A 155 11.23 6.55 9.47
N ASP A 156 11.10 6.49 8.15
CA ASP A 156 10.16 7.29 7.39
C ASP A 156 9.38 6.37 6.43
N PHE A 157 8.25 6.86 5.94
CA PHE A 157 7.33 6.04 5.16
C PHE A 157 6.82 6.79 3.95
N ILE A 158 7.01 6.17 2.78
CA ILE A 158 6.39 6.63 1.54
C ILE A 158 5.08 5.86 1.43
N GLU A 159 3.95 6.56 1.55
CA GLU A 159 2.62 5.92 1.55
C GLU A 159 2.25 5.36 0.18
N ASP A 160 2.65 6.06 -0.88
CA ASP A 160 2.29 5.77 -2.25
C ASP A 160 3.54 5.88 -3.15
N PHE A 161 4.17 4.74 -3.44
CA PHE A 161 5.31 4.64 -4.35
C PHE A 161 4.89 3.84 -5.58
N CYS A 162 4.69 4.53 -6.70
CA CYS A 162 4.37 3.91 -7.97
C CYS A 162 5.54 3.03 -8.47
N GLU A 163 5.27 1.78 -8.87
CA GLU A 163 6.34 0.84 -9.25
C GLU A 163 7.18 1.32 -10.44
N THR A 164 6.64 2.21 -11.28
CA THR A 164 7.35 2.79 -12.43
C THR A 164 8.21 3.99 -12.08
N ASP A 165 8.06 4.54 -10.87
CA ASP A 165 8.80 5.71 -10.45
C ASP A 165 10.24 5.36 -10.07
N MET A 166 11.14 6.30 -10.33
CA MET A 166 12.53 6.19 -9.91
C MET A 166 12.66 6.56 -8.43
N PHE A 167 13.59 5.89 -7.73
CA PHE A 167 13.95 6.26 -6.36
C PHE A 167 14.47 7.69 -6.28
N SER A 168 15.20 8.16 -7.29
CA SER A 168 15.72 9.53 -7.30
C SER A 168 14.60 10.57 -7.18
N ALA A 169 13.45 10.36 -7.84
CA ALA A 169 12.33 11.31 -7.77
C ALA A 169 11.80 11.48 -6.34
N HIS A 170 11.62 10.36 -5.62
CA HIS A 170 11.17 10.38 -4.23
C HIS A 170 12.23 10.97 -3.30
N LEU A 171 13.51 10.60 -3.48
CA LEU A 171 14.60 11.11 -2.66
C LEU A 171 14.87 12.60 -2.88
N ASP A 172 14.71 13.09 -4.11
CA ASP A 172 14.84 14.51 -4.42
C ASP A 172 13.76 15.33 -3.69
N ILE A 173 12.55 14.80 -3.55
CA ILE A 173 11.46 15.43 -2.79
C ILE A 173 11.78 15.39 -1.29
N MET A 174 12.10 14.22 -0.74
CA MET A 174 12.32 14.01 0.69
C MET A 174 13.52 14.78 1.24
N PHE A 175 14.60 14.88 0.47
CA PHE A 175 15.86 15.54 0.86
C PHE A 175 16.09 16.86 0.11
N SER A 176 15.01 17.50 -0.38
CA SER A 176 15.09 18.81 -1.01
C SER A 176 15.53 19.89 -0.01
N GLU A 177 16.15 20.96 -0.50
CA GLU A 177 16.52 22.12 0.34
C GLU A 177 15.30 22.83 0.96
N SER A 178 14.11 22.61 0.39
CA SER A 178 12.83 23.13 0.90
C SER A 178 12.26 22.34 2.08
N CYS A 179 12.73 21.11 2.32
CA CYS A 179 12.27 20.28 3.42
C CYS A 179 12.95 20.69 4.74
N PRO A 180 12.24 20.65 5.89
CA PRO A 180 12.88 20.88 7.17
C PRO A 180 13.96 19.81 7.42
N PRO A 181 15.06 20.16 8.10
CA PRO A 181 16.10 19.19 8.40
C PRO A 181 15.55 18.07 9.30
N LEU A 182 16.08 16.87 9.11
CA LEU A 182 15.70 15.70 9.89
C LEU A 182 15.94 15.99 11.39
N PRO A 183 14.94 15.87 12.29
CA PRO A 183 15.06 16.32 13.67
C PRO A 183 16.20 15.67 14.47
N TRP A 184 16.58 14.45 14.07
CA TRP A 184 17.67 13.68 14.67
C TRP A 184 19.04 13.94 14.02
N ASP A 185 19.09 14.48 12.80
CA ASP A 185 20.33 14.76 12.06
C ASP A 185 20.91 16.15 12.39
N LYS A 186 21.40 16.30 13.63
CA LYS A 186 21.95 17.59 14.09
C LYS A 186 23.17 18.06 13.31
N GLU A 187 23.89 17.14 12.67
CA GLU A 187 25.13 17.39 11.95
C GLU A 187 24.90 17.56 10.43
N ASN A 188 23.65 17.44 9.95
CA ASN A 188 23.26 17.50 8.54
C ASN A 188 24.08 16.53 7.68
N HIS A 189 24.31 15.31 8.19
CA HIS A 189 25.00 14.26 7.48
C HIS A 189 24.13 13.62 6.40
N TYR A 190 22.81 13.62 6.56
CA TYR A 190 21.84 13.02 5.64
C TYR A 190 21.33 14.06 4.64
N SER A 191 22.25 14.53 3.80
CA SER A 191 21.96 15.39 2.66
C SER A 191 21.84 14.58 1.37
N ARG A 192 21.13 15.13 0.37
CA ARG A 192 20.84 14.45 -0.90
C ARG A 192 22.07 13.89 -1.63
N ASP A 193 23.22 14.56 -1.54
CA ASP A 193 24.50 14.16 -2.15
C ASP A 193 25.27 13.08 -1.35
N ALA A 194 24.93 12.93 -0.07
CA ALA A 194 25.63 12.08 0.87
C ALA A 194 24.93 10.74 1.11
N ILE A 195 23.60 10.69 1.00
CA ILE A 195 22.80 9.49 1.22
C ILE A 195 23.00 8.44 0.14
N GLU A 196 22.82 7.18 0.54
CA GLU A 196 22.75 6.02 -0.33
C GLU A 196 21.68 5.05 0.20
N LEU A 197 21.00 4.35 -0.71
CA LEU A 197 19.98 3.36 -0.38
C LEU A 197 20.52 1.95 -0.50
N TYR A 198 20.12 1.09 0.43
CA TYR A 198 20.48 -0.32 0.49
C TYR A 198 19.27 -1.18 0.78
N TYR A 199 19.26 -2.41 0.27
CA TYR A 199 18.34 -3.46 0.72
C TYR A 199 19.13 -4.69 1.18
N GLU A 200 18.47 -5.53 1.98
CA GLU A 200 19.03 -6.79 2.44
C GLU A 200 18.75 -7.90 1.40
N ALA A 201 19.81 -8.45 0.82
CA ALA A 201 19.71 -9.54 -0.13
C ALA A 201 19.97 -10.91 0.51
N GLY A 202 19.27 -11.93 0.03
CA GLY A 202 19.45 -13.32 0.48
C GLY A 202 18.91 -13.61 1.89
N SER A 203 18.04 -12.74 2.40
CA SER A 203 17.39 -12.87 3.71
C SER A 203 15.90 -13.14 3.51
N GLY A 204 15.34 -14.06 4.31
CA GLY A 204 13.92 -14.41 4.29
C GLY A 204 13.57 -15.67 3.48
N ILE A 205 12.38 -16.22 3.77
CA ILE A 205 11.79 -17.37 3.11
C ILE A 205 10.67 -16.85 2.20
N CYS A 206 10.65 -17.27 0.94
CA CYS A 206 9.56 -16.94 0.02
C CYS A 206 8.28 -17.65 0.46
N LEU A 207 7.19 -16.89 0.57
CA LEU A 207 5.92 -17.41 1.03
C LEU A 207 5.13 -18.08 -0.11
N SER A 208 4.27 -19.02 0.27
CA SER A 208 3.29 -19.60 -0.64
C SER A 208 2.16 -18.60 -0.95
N LYS A 209 1.48 -18.81 -2.08
CA LYS A 209 0.35 -18.00 -2.53
C LYS A 209 -0.72 -17.86 -1.44
N SER A 210 -1.04 -18.96 -0.74
CA SER A 210 -2.04 -18.98 0.33
C SER A 210 -1.64 -18.11 1.53
N LYS A 211 -0.35 -18.10 1.91
CA LYS A 211 0.17 -17.25 3.00
C LYS A 211 0.15 -15.77 2.60
N ILE A 212 0.52 -15.45 1.36
CA ILE A 212 0.43 -14.10 0.79
C ILE A 212 -1.02 -13.61 0.79
N LEU A 213 -1.94 -14.44 0.27
CA LEU A 213 -3.36 -14.14 0.22
C LEU A 213 -3.92 -13.88 1.62
N ARG A 214 -3.61 -14.74 2.60
CA ARG A 214 -4.03 -14.56 3.99
C ARG A 214 -3.56 -13.23 4.58
N TYR A 215 -2.32 -12.81 4.30
CA TYR A 215 -1.80 -11.51 4.73
C TYR A 215 -2.55 -10.35 4.06
N LEU A 216 -2.76 -10.43 2.74
CA LEU A 216 -3.49 -9.41 2.00
C LEU A 216 -4.97 -9.33 2.42
N LEU A 217 -5.56 -10.41 2.92
CA LEU A 217 -6.90 -10.44 3.49
C LEU A 217 -6.94 -10.03 4.97
N GLU A 218 -5.82 -9.92 5.67
CA GLU A 218 -5.78 -9.65 7.10
C GLU A 218 -6.43 -8.31 7.47
N GLY A 219 -7.20 -8.28 8.57
CA GLY A 219 -7.97 -7.10 8.97
C GLY A 219 -9.29 -6.93 8.23
N THR A 220 -9.72 -7.91 7.43
CA THR A 220 -10.98 -7.87 6.67
C THR A 220 -11.89 -9.03 7.03
N ALA A 221 -13.19 -8.91 6.74
CA ALA A 221 -14.16 -9.97 6.99
C ALA A 221 -13.84 -11.29 6.24
N ALA A 222 -13.09 -11.20 5.14
CA ALA A 222 -12.67 -12.33 4.33
C ALA A 222 -11.50 -13.13 4.96
N ALA A 223 -10.76 -12.56 5.92
CA ALA A 223 -9.67 -13.27 6.63
C ALA A 223 -10.14 -14.56 7.33
N ASN A 224 -11.44 -14.66 7.63
CA ASN A 224 -12.05 -15.78 8.34
C ASN A 224 -12.68 -16.83 7.39
N VAL A 225 -12.66 -16.62 6.07
CA VAL A 225 -13.44 -17.42 5.11
C VAL A 225 -12.63 -18.60 4.51
N GLU A 226 -11.31 -18.53 4.47
CA GLU A 226 -10.48 -19.55 3.81
C GLU A 226 -9.80 -20.52 4.79
N SER A 227 -10.60 -21.19 5.62
CA SER A 227 -10.17 -22.40 6.34
C SER A 227 -10.50 -23.70 5.58
N ILE A 228 -10.86 -23.63 4.30
CA ILE A 228 -11.23 -24.83 3.53
C ILE A 228 -10.30 -24.98 2.33
N GLY A 229 -9.33 -25.90 2.48
CA GLY A 229 -8.73 -26.64 1.38
C GLY A 229 -7.38 -26.13 0.91
N GLU A 230 -6.31 -26.64 1.53
CA GLU A 230 -5.13 -27.25 0.91
C GLU A 230 -3.98 -27.20 1.92
N GLU A 231 -3.72 -28.33 2.59
CA GLU A 231 -2.47 -28.55 3.32
C GLU A 231 -1.35 -28.70 2.29
N GLU A 232 -0.80 -27.58 1.81
CA GLU A 232 0.49 -27.61 1.13
C GLU A 232 1.59 -27.77 2.18
N LYS A 233 2.41 -28.80 1.98
CA LYS A 233 3.50 -29.19 2.85
C LYS A 233 4.59 -28.11 2.84
N ASP A 234 4.69 -27.38 3.95
CA ASP A 234 5.70 -26.34 4.14
C ASP A 234 7.13 -26.89 4.00
N ALA A 235 7.96 -26.18 3.23
CA ALA A 235 9.40 -26.25 3.41
C ALA A 235 9.76 -25.39 4.63
N ALA A 236 9.91 -26.07 5.78
CA ALA A 236 10.41 -25.57 7.05
C ALA A 236 9.66 -24.35 7.63
N ASP A 237 8.84 -24.63 8.66
CA ASP A 237 8.42 -23.67 9.68
C ASP A 237 9.65 -23.22 10.48
N GLY A 238 10.43 -22.31 9.88
CA GLY A 238 11.51 -21.60 10.54
C GLY A 238 10.94 -20.32 11.14
N SER A 239 11.24 -20.08 12.42
CA SER A 239 11.18 -18.75 13.04
C SER A 239 11.73 -17.69 12.07
N PRO A 240 11.23 -16.44 12.05
CA PRO A 240 11.85 -15.34 11.31
C PRO A 240 13.34 -15.13 11.65
N TYR A 241 13.82 -15.74 12.73
CA TYR A 241 15.21 -15.74 13.21
C TYR A 241 15.90 -17.09 13.11
N ASP A 242 15.31 -18.09 12.46
CA ASP A 242 15.97 -19.38 12.26
C ASP A 242 17.08 -19.20 11.24
N SER A 243 18.26 -18.94 11.79
CA SER A 243 19.49 -18.59 11.10
C SER A 243 20.03 -19.83 10.38
N SER A 244 19.34 -20.25 9.32
CA SER A 244 20.01 -21.03 8.28
C SER A 244 21.06 -20.11 7.67
N ALA A 245 22.31 -20.60 7.63
CA ALA A 245 23.52 -19.85 7.30
C ALA A 245 23.58 -19.38 5.83
N GLY A 246 22.62 -18.55 5.42
CA GLY A 246 22.66 -17.76 4.20
C GLY A 246 23.50 -16.51 4.44
N SER A 247 24.47 -16.25 3.56
CA SER A 247 25.26 -15.02 3.58
C SER A 247 24.37 -13.82 3.22
N TYR A 248 23.73 -13.19 4.20
CA TYR A 248 23.02 -11.92 4.01
C TYR A 248 24.01 -10.88 3.46
N LYS A 249 23.58 -10.11 2.46
CA LYS A 249 24.44 -9.13 1.78
C LYS A 249 23.71 -7.81 1.59
N TRP A 250 24.34 -6.72 1.99
CA TRP A 250 23.88 -5.38 1.64
C TRP A 250 24.07 -5.13 0.15
N VAL A 251 22.98 -4.82 -0.54
CA VAL A 251 23.03 -4.44 -1.96
C VAL A 251 22.62 -3.00 -2.10
N LYS A 252 23.51 -2.22 -2.71
CA LYS A 252 23.27 -0.80 -3.01
C LYS A 252 22.22 -0.68 -4.10
N VAL A 253 21.20 0.15 -3.86
CA VAL A 253 20.16 0.50 -4.82
C VAL A 253 20.73 1.52 -5.80
N ASN A 254 20.48 1.32 -7.09
CA ASN A 254 20.72 2.36 -8.09
C ASN A 254 19.48 3.27 -8.16
N GLU A 255 19.63 4.50 -7.69
CA GLU A 255 18.52 5.46 -7.57
C GLU A 255 17.85 5.83 -8.90
N LYS A 256 18.53 5.59 -10.03
CA LYS A 256 18.01 5.85 -11.38
C LYS A 256 17.14 4.72 -11.94
N ARG A 257 17.01 3.61 -11.20
CA ARG A 257 16.12 2.50 -11.57
C ARG A 257 14.74 2.72 -10.97
N THR A 258 13.75 2.07 -11.59
CA THR A 258 12.38 2.08 -11.07
C THR A 258 12.27 1.19 -9.83
N LEU A 259 11.23 1.38 -9.03
CA LEU A 259 10.94 0.48 -7.91
C LEU A 259 10.74 -0.95 -8.41
N HIS A 260 9.96 -1.15 -9.48
CA HIS A 260 9.73 -2.45 -10.11
C HIS A 260 11.05 -3.18 -10.42
N ASP A 261 11.99 -2.49 -11.05
CA ASP A 261 13.28 -3.08 -11.43
C ASP A 261 14.07 -3.59 -10.23
N VAL A 262 13.99 -2.90 -9.09
CA VAL A 262 14.69 -3.28 -7.85
C VAL A 262 13.94 -4.40 -7.12
N LEU A 263 12.61 -4.33 -7.07
CA LEU A 263 11.76 -5.37 -6.48
C LEU A 263 11.88 -6.72 -7.21
N ASN A 264 12.15 -6.69 -8.51
CA ASN A 264 12.30 -7.88 -9.35
C ASN A 264 13.72 -8.49 -9.33
N GLU A 265 14.64 -7.94 -8.54
CA GLU A 265 15.98 -8.52 -8.39
C GLU A 265 15.91 -9.95 -7.79
N PRO A 266 16.63 -10.93 -8.35
CA PRO A 266 16.46 -12.34 -8.00
C PRO A 266 16.86 -12.66 -6.56
N ASN A 267 17.70 -11.83 -5.95
CA ASN A 267 18.22 -11.93 -4.60
C ASN A 267 17.41 -11.11 -3.58
N PHE A 268 16.37 -10.39 -4.02
CA PHE A 268 15.53 -9.61 -3.12
C PHE A 268 14.23 -10.37 -2.80
N ILE A 269 13.94 -10.48 -1.50
CA ILE A 269 12.69 -11.04 -0.98
C ILE A 269 12.02 -9.93 -0.20
N ILE A 270 10.85 -9.50 -0.65
CA ILE A 270 10.15 -8.33 -0.14
C ILE A 270 9.38 -8.74 1.12
N PRO A 271 9.61 -8.11 2.29
CA PRO A 271 8.96 -8.50 3.53
C PRO A 271 7.53 -7.91 3.65
N MET A 272 6.65 -8.30 2.72
CA MET A 272 5.31 -7.77 2.44
C MET A 272 5.26 -6.28 2.05
N ILE A 273 6.01 -5.43 2.76
CA ILE A 273 6.25 -4.03 2.43
C ILE A 273 7.74 -3.89 2.11
N PRO A 274 8.13 -3.32 0.97
CA PRO A 274 9.52 -3.03 0.67
C PRO A 274 10.20 -2.19 1.76
N VAL A 275 11.38 -2.63 2.19
CA VAL A 275 12.19 -1.95 3.20
C VAL A 275 13.53 -1.58 2.58
N PHE A 276 13.91 -0.30 2.70
CA PHE A 276 15.21 0.20 2.28
C PHE A 276 15.91 0.92 3.43
N TYR A 277 17.21 0.71 3.54
CA TYR A 277 18.08 1.36 4.52
C TYR A 277 18.73 2.57 3.89
N VAL A 278 18.54 3.73 4.52
CA VAL A 278 19.17 4.98 4.11
C VAL A 278 20.41 5.18 4.97
N VAL A 279 21.57 5.34 4.33
CA VAL A 279 22.85 5.50 5.02
C VAL A 279 23.61 6.68 4.42
N SER A 280 24.16 7.56 5.25
CA SER A 280 24.99 8.67 4.77
C SER A 280 26.47 8.28 4.71
N LYS A 281 27.13 8.55 3.57
CA LYS A 281 28.59 8.43 3.40
C LYS A 281 29.40 9.33 4.35
N ARG A 282 28.79 10.41 4.88
CA ARG A 282 29.45 11.36 5.79
C ARG A 282 29.49 10.84 7.22
N SER A 283 28.59 9.92 7.58
CA SER A 283 28.56 9.34 8.93
C SER A 283 29.70 8.35 9.17
N GLY A 284 30.18 8.29 10.42
CA GLY A 284 31.07 7.23 10.89
C GLY A 284 30.44 5.83 10.81
N PHE A 285 29.11 5.74 10.90
CA PHE A 285 28.34 4.50 10.80
C PHE A 285 28.48 3.82 9.44
N TYR A 286 28.68 4.60 8.36
CA TYR A 286 28.77 4.10 6.99
C TYR A 286 29.80 2.97 6.85
N LYS A 287 30.97 3.11 7.48
CA LYS A 287 32.04 2.10 7.42
C LYS A 287 31.64 0.80 8.08
N ASP A 288 30.96 0.86 9.23
CA ASP A 288 30.53 -0.34 9.95
C ASP A 288 29.36 -1.03 9.25
N PHE A 289 28.49 -0.25 8.60
CA PHE A 289 27.38 -0.76 7.79
C PHE A 289 27.88 -1.53 6.55
N ILE A 290 28.71 -0.90 5.69
CA ILE A 290 29.18 -1.53 4.45
C ILE A 290 30.13 -2.71 4.70
N THR A 291 30.83 -2.74 5.84
CA THR A 291 31.69 -3.86 6.22
C THR A 291 30.91 -5.02 6.83
N GLY A 292 29.59 -4.89 6.98
CA GLY A 292 28.70 -5.94 7.49
C GLY A 292 28.85 -6.20 8.99
N LYS A 293 29.51 -5.29 9.73
CA LYS A 293 29.66 -5.37 11.19
C LYS A 293 28.37 -5.04 11.92
N TRP A 294 27.53 -4.21 11.31
CA TRP A 294 26.20 -3.91 11.81
C TRP A 294 25.15 -4.88 11.25
N ARG A 295 24.19 -5.25 12.09
CA ARG A 295 23.02 -6.07 11.73
C ARG A 295 21.75 -5.40 12.23
N PRO A 296 20.62 -5.56 11.53
CA PRO A 296 19.33 -5.15 12.05
C PRO A 296 19.06 -5.80 13.41
N PRO A 297 18.45 -5.09 14.37
CA PRO A 297 18.01 -5.69 15.61
C PRO A 297 17.00 -6.81 15.31
N ALA A 298 17.15 -7.93 16.01
CA ALA A 298 16.23 -9.05 15.96
C ALA A 298 14.92 -8.65 16.63
#